data_AF-A0A2W4J0M8-F1
#
_entry.id   AF-A0A2W4J0M8-F1
#
_cell.length_a   1.000
_cell.length_b   1.000
_cell.length_c   1.000
_cell.angle_alpha   90.00
_cell.angle_beta   90.00
_cell.angle_gamma   90.00
#
_symmetry.space_group_name_H-M   'P 1'
#
loop_
_entity.id
_entity.type
_entity.pdbx_description
1 polymer ?
#
loop_
_entity_poly.entity_id
_entity_poly.type
_entity_poly.pdbx_seq_one_letter_code
_entity_poly.pdbx_strand_id
1 'polypeptide(L)'
;MPTLVLLSALVIVADWIASNPDFFPLWNCSEVRGPDEEASSRRVKEGWARLGLPPRWTAPHPGSPAETFPARFGIPADKVREVQAGAVEVARAMQGSGLMIIEAPMGMGKTEAALAAAEVLAHDSGAHGVFMALPTQATTDAMFGRVRRWLDRLPTGATLSLAHGKAHLNDEYQGLIRSGFFATEAGAVAHDWLRGRKKSGLAEFVVGTIDQVLFAGLKSRHVMLRHLALAGKVVVIDEVHAYDVYMSRYLERVLQWLGAYRVPVILLSATLPDERRIRLLQAYDPRRQVPEQHPGYPAISATGQTPRTFPLPDRRVSVALDRLDDDLETLAAYLRTHLRDG
;
A
#
# COMPACT_ATOMS: atom_id res chain seq x y z
N MET A 1 -6.55 -20.77 12.81
CA MET A 1 -7.07 -20.92 11.43
C MET A 1 -6.48 -19.91 10.43
N PRO A 2 -6.34 -18.60 10.72
CA PRO A 2 -5.76 -17.65 9.74
C PRO A 2 -4.35 -18.01 9.27
N THR A 3 -3.50 -18.52 10.17
CA THR A 3 -2.12 -18.93 9.87
C THR A 3 -2.03 -20.00 8.78
N LEU A 4 -3.00 -20.92 8.68
CA LEU A 4 -2.99 -21.98 7.68
C LEU A 4 -3.07 -21.42 6.25
N VAL A 5 -3.78 -20.30 6.06
CA VAL A 5 -3.87 -19.64 4.75
C VAL A 5 -2.48 -19.16 4.29
N LEU A 6 -1.71 -18.57 5.20
CA LEU A 6 -0.35 -18.10 4.90
C LEU A 6 0.62 -19.27 4.69
N LEU A 7 0.51 -20.34 5.47
CA LEU A 7 1.32 -21.55 5.27
C LEU A 7 1.03 -22.21 3.93
N SER A 8 -0.23 -22.32 3.52
CA SER A 8 -0.59 -22.82 2.19
C SER A 8 0.01 -21.95 1.07
N ALA A 9 -0.01 -20.63 1.25
CA ALA A 9 0.62 -19.72 0.30
C ALA A 9 2.14 -19.93 0.20
N LEU A 10 2.80 -20.11 1.34
CA LEU A 10 4.23 -20.36 1.42
C LEU A 10 4.62 -21.66 0.70
N VAL A 11 3.87 -22.74 0.93
CA VAL A 11 4.08 -24.03 0.25
C VAL A 11 3.95 -23.87 -1.27
N ILE A 12 2.95 -23.13 -1.75
CA ILE A 12 2.77 -22.88 -3.19
C ILE A 12 3.93 -22.07 -3.76
N VAL A 13 4.40 -21.05 -3.04
CA VAL A 13 5.55 -20.25 -3.49
C VAL A 13 6.82 -21.11 -3.55
N ALA A 14 7.05 -21.95 -2.54
CA ALA A 14 8.18 -22.86 -2.52
C ALA A 14 8.13 -23.86 -3.69
N ASP A 15 6.96 -24.45 -3.96
CA ASP A 15 6.72 -25.33 -5.11
C ASP A 15 6.98 -24.63 -6.45
N TRP A 16 6.51 -23.39 -6.62
CA TRP A 16 6.75 -22.60 -7.83
C TRP A 16 8.21 -22.22 -8.05
N ILE A 17 8.96 -22.01 -6.97
CA ILE A 17 10.40 -21.73 -7.03
C ILE A 17 11.14 -23.02 -7.40
N ALA A 18 10.87 -24.11 -6.69
CA ALA A 18 11.54 -25.41 -6.88
C ALA A 18 11.22 -26.06 -8.23
N SER A 19 10.06 -25.76 -8.81
CA SER A 19 9.63 -26.28 -10.12
C SER A 19 10.22 -25.53 -11.33
N ASN A 20 11.01 -24.47 -11.12
CA ASN A 20 11.64 -23.76 -12.23
C ASN A 20 12.95 -24.45 -12.65
N PRO A 21 13.05 -25.04 -13.86
CA PRO A 21 14.26 -25.75 -14.30
C PRO A 21 15.48 -24.83 -14.49
N ASP A 22 15.27 -23.52 -14.69
CA ASP A 22 16.38 -22.56 -14.81
C ASP A 22 17.12 -22.40 -13.48
N PHE A 23 16.37 -22.45 -12.36
CA PHE A 23 16.91 -22.37 -11.00
C PHE A 23 17.27 -23.75 -10.45
N PHE A 24 16.44 -24.75 -10.73
CA PHE A 24 16.57 -26.13 -10.24
C PHE A 24 16.64 -27.12 -11.42
N PRO A 25 17.80 -27.26 -12.09
CA PRO A 25 17.95 -28.15 -13.24
C PRO A 25 17.50 -29.59 -12.95
N LEU A 26 16.84 -30.21 -13.92
CA LEU A 26 16.41 -31.60 -13.82
C LEU A 26 17.64 -32.52 -13.80
N TRP A 27 17.59 -33.56 -12.98
CA TRP A 27 18.58 -34.63 -13.00
C TRP A 27 18.10 -35.75 -13.91
N ASN A 28 19.03 -36.44 -14.58
CA ASN A 28 18.67 -37.64 -15.30
C ASN A 28 18.25 -38.72 -14.29
N CYS A 29 17.17 -39.43 -14.59
CA CYS A 29 16.68 -40.50 -13.71
C CYS A 29 17.72 -41.62 -13.50
N SER A 30 18.65 -41.80 -14.44
CA SER A 30 19.77 -42.75 -14.36
C SER A 30 20.88 -42.33 -13.37
N GLU A 31 20.95 -41.05 -13.00
CA GLU A 31 21.99 -40.50 -12.12
C GLU A 31 21.54 -40.48 -10.65
N VAL A 32 20.23 -40.54 -10.39
CA VAL A 32 19.65 -40.46 -9.05
C VAL A 32 19.68 -41.85 -8.40
N ARG A 33 20.54 -42.02 -7.38
CA ARG A 33 20.71 -43.30 -6.67
C ARG A 33 19.82 -43.48 -5.45
N GLY A 34 19.09 -42.44 -5.03
CA GLY A 34 18.23 -42.43 -3.85
C GLY A 34 18.16 -41.04 -3.21
N PRO A 35 17.49 -40.89 -2.06
CA PRO A 35 17.50 -39.66 -1.29
C PRO A 35 18.91 -39.33 -0.79
N ASP A 36 19.38 -38.12 -1.07
CA ASP A 36 20.68 -37.59 -0.64
C ASP A 36 20.48 -36.17 -0.08
N GLU A 37 20.68 -36.02 1.22
CA GLU A 37 20.47 -34.76 1.93
C GLU A 37 21.55 -33.72 1.59
N GLU A 38 22.79 -34.12 1.35
CA GLU A 38 23.87 -33.21 0.98
C GLU A 38 23.68 -32.67 -0.43
N ALA A 39 23.33 -33.56 -1.38
CA ALA A 39 23.01 -33.17 -2.74
C ALA A 39 21.78 -32.25 -2.78
N SER A 40 20.75 -32.56 -1.99
CA SER A 40 19.54 -31.72 -1.87
C SER A 40 19.88 -30.34 -1.28
N SER A 41 20.69 -30.29 -0.22
CA SER A 41 21.11 -29.04 0.42
C SER A 41 21.93 -28.16 -0.53
N ARG A 42 22.86 -28.76 -1.30
CA ARG A 42 23.63 -28.07 -2.33
C ARG A 42 22.72 -27.51 -3.44
N ARG A 43 21.78 -28.34 -3.93
CA ARG A 43 20.78 -27.94 -4.93
C ARG A 43 19.93 -26.77 -4.46
N VAL A 44 19.49 -26.75 -3.21
CA VAL A 44 18.74 -25.62 -2.63
C VAL A 44 19.60 -24.36 -2.59
N LYS A 45 20.86 -24.46 -2.13
CA LYS A 45 21.78 -23.31 -2.06
C LYS A 45 22.04 -22.70 -3.45
N GLU A 46 22.32 -23.55 -4.45
CA GLU A 46 22.57 -23.11 -5.82
C GLU A 46 21.31 -22.53 -6.47
N GLY A 47 20.17 -23.20 -6.33
CA GLY A 47 18.91 -22.72 -6.89
C GLY A 47 18.47 -21.39 -6.27
N TRP A 48 18.69 -21.21 -4.96
CA TRP A 48 18.44 -19.94 -4.28
C TRP A 48 19.38 -18.82 -4.76
N ALA A 49 20.67 -19.13 -4.97
CA ALA A 49 21.62 -18.17 -5.51
C ALA A 49 21.28 -17.75 -6.95
N ARG A 50 20.81 -18.69 -7.79
CA ARG A 50 20.34 -18.41 -9.17
C ARG A 50 19.04 -17.60 -9.19
N LEU A 51 18.12 -17.89 -8.26
CA LEU A 51 16.89 -17.13 -8.11
C LEU A 51 17.19 -15.66 -7.82
N GLY A 52 18.22 -15.37 -7.01
CA GLY A 52 18.79 -14.03 -6.88
C GLY A 52 17.85 -13.00 -6.25
N LEU A 53 16.92 -13.42 -5.37
CA LEU A 53 16.05 -12.46 -4.67
C LEU A 53 16.89 -11.46 -3.88
N PRO A 54 16.57 -10.15 -3.96
CA PRO A 54 17.29 -9.14 -3.19
C PRO A 54 17.10 -9.37 -1.69
N PRO A 55 18.01 -8.82 -0.86
CA PRO A 55 17.87 -8.88 0.59
C PRO A 55 16.54 -8.24 1.00
N ARG A 56 15.93 -8.82 2.04
CA ARG A 56 14.69 -8.30 2.63
C ARG A 56 14.87 -6.83 3.05
N TRP A 57 14.01 -5.97 2.51
CA TRP A 57 13.88 -4.60 2.96
C TRP A 57 13.52 -4.56 4.45
N THR A 58 14.24 -3.74 5.19
CA THR A 58 13.98 -3.47 6.59
C THR A 58 13.78 -1.98 6.75
N ALA A 59 12.64 -1.59 7.31
CA ALA A 59 12.34 -0.20 7.55
C ALA A 59 13.43 0.44 8.43
N PRO A 60 14.00 1.58 8.00
CA PRO A 60 15.00 2.27 8.80
C PRO A 60 14.40 2.78 10.11
N HIS A 61 15.27 3.14 11.05
CA HIS A 61 14.81 3.69 12.31
C HIS A 61 14.05 5.00 12.09
N PRO A 62 12.81 5.14 12.62
CA PRO A 62 12.00 6.32 12.38
C PRO A 62 12.57 7.56 13.05
N GLY A 63 13.09 8.49 12.24
CA GLY A 63 13.50 9.83 12.67
C GLY A 63 12.32 10.72 13.02
N SER A 64 12.60 11.91 13.57
CA SER A 64 11.55 12.91 13.83
C SER A 64 10.87 13.34 12.51
N PRO A 65 9.63 13.86 12.54
CA PRO A 65 9.01 14.44 11.35
C PRO A 65 9.89 15.53 10.70
N ALA A 66 10.56 16.34 11.51
CA ALA A 66 11.45 17.41 11.04
C ALA A 66 12.67 16.90 10.26
N GLU A 67 13.13 15.66 10.49
CA GLU A 67 14.22 15.04 9.74
C GLU A 67 13.72 14.20 8.56
N THR A 68 12.65 13.44 8.81
CA THR A 68 12.12 12.46 7.85
C THR A 68 11.56 13.14 6.61
N PHE A 69 10.77 14.21 6.77
CA PHE A 69 10.11 14.85 5.64
C PHE A 69 11.08 15.55 4.68
N PRO A 70 12.11 16.29 5.15
CA PRO A 70 13.16 16.80 4.26
C PRO A 70 13.92 15.66 3.55
N ALA A 71 14.35 14.64 4.29
CA ALA A 71 15.13 13.55 3.72
C ALA A 71 14.35 12.76 2.66
N ARG A 72 13.10 12.39 2.95
CA ARG A 72 12.28 11.50 2.13
C ARG A 72 11.50 12.20 1.03
N PHE A 73 11.04 13.42 1.26
CA PHE A 73 10.13 14.11 0.34
C PHE A 73 10.65 15.48 -0.13
N GLY A 74 11.76 15.98 0.44
CA GLY A 74 12.28 17.30 0.13
C GLY A 74 11.39 18.43 0.64
N ILE A 75 10.54 18.13 1.63
CA ILE A 75 9.67 19.10 2.30
C ILE A 75 10.49 19.71 3.44
N PRO A 76 10.82 21.01 3.41
CA PRO A 76 11.54 21.68 4.49
C PRO A 76 10.85 21.49 5.84
N ALA A 77 11.63 21.41 6.93
CA ALA A 77 11.12 21.12 8.27
C ALA A 77 10.05 22.13 8.75
N ASP A 78 10.23 23.41 8.40
CA ASP A 78 9.30 24.52 8.66
C ASP A 78 7.99 24.45 7.83
N LYS A 79 7.97 23.62 6.78
CA LYS A 79 6.81 23.42 5.90
C LYS A 79 6.11 22.09 6.10
N VAL A 80 6.55 21.28 7.06
CA VAL A 80 5.85 20.05 7.44
C VAL A 80 4.51 20.42 8.06
N ARG A 81 3.42 19.91 7.47
CA ARG A 81 2.07 20.22 7.95
C ARG A 81 1.77 19.46 9.24
N GLU A 82 0.92 20.00 10.09
CA GLU A 82 0.55 19.35 11.36
C GLU A 82 -0.07 17.96 11.16
N VAL A 83 -0.89 17.77 10.12
CA VAL A 83 -1.44 16.45 9.78
C VAL A 83 -0.35 15.43 9.40
N GLN A 84 0.75 15.89 8.79
CA GLN A 84 1.88 15.05 8.41
C GLN A 84 2.69 14.61 9.64
N ALA A 85 3.01 15.55 10.52
CA ALA A 85 3.66 15.25 11.79
C ALA A 85 2.77 14.39 12.70
N GLY A 86 1.49 14.72 12.79
CA GLY A 86 0.49 13.99 13.56
C GLY A 86 0.32 12.54 13.12
N ALA A 87 0.39 12.25 11.81
CA ALA A 87 0.34 10.87 11.31
C ALA A 87 1.53 10.04 11.79
N VAL A 88 2.74 10.61 11.80
CA VAL A 88 3.95 9.96 12.33
C VAL A 88 3.81 9.71 13.84
N GLU A 89 3.31 10.69 14.59
CA GLU A 89 3.10 10.57 16.04
C GLU A 89 2.06 9.50 16.39
N VAL A 90 0.92 9.46 15.68
CA VAL A 90 -0.10 8.41 15.88
C VAL A 90 0.44 7.04 15.48
N ALA A 91 1.23 6.94 14.40
CA ALA A 91 1.85 5.69 13.97
C ALA A 91 2.77 5.12 15.06
N ARG A 92 3.59 5.97 15.70
CA ARG A 92 4.46 5.57 16.83
C ARG A 92 3.63 5.07 18.01
N ALA A 93 2.51 5.73 18.31
CA ALA A 93 1.63 5.34 19.41
C ALA A 93 0.93 3.98 19.16
N MET A 94 0.75 3.57 17.90
CA MET A 94 0.14 2.28 17.54
C MET A 94 1.05 1.07 17.77
N GLN A 95 2.36 1.26 17.95
CA GLN A 95 3.33 0.17 18.23
C GLN A 95 3.24 -0.98 17.22
N GLY A 96 3.22 -0.66 15.92
CA GLY A 96 3.35 -1.66 14.86
C GLY A 96 2.10 -2.51 14.56
N SER A 97 0.91 -2.20 15.07
CA SER A 97 -0.32 -2.83 14.56
C SER A 97 -1.54 -1.96 14.81
N GLY A 98 -2.53 -2.02 13.91
CA GLY A 98 -3.74 -1.21 13.99
C GLY A 98 -4.18 -0.66 12.64
N LEU A 99 -5.40 -0.12 12.62
CA LEU A 99 -5.93 0.71 11.56
C LEU A 99 -5.79 2.19 11.94
N MET A 100 -5.18 2.98 11.06
CA MET A 100 -5.17 4.45 11.08
C MET A 100 -6.06 4.98 9.96
N ILE A 101 -6.82 6.04 10.21
CA ILE A 101 -7.63 6.77 9.24
C ILE A 101 -7.19 8.23 9.26
N ILE A 102 -6.75 8.74 8.11
CA ILE A 102 -6.34 10.14 7.93
C ILE A 102 -7.41 10.85 7.09
N GLU A 103 -8.13 11.76 7.73
CA GLU A 103 -9.19 12.57 7.12
C GLU A 103 -8.71 14.00 6.97
N ALA A 104 -8.41 14.40 5.74
CA ALA A 104 -7.95 15.76 5.47
C ALA A 104 -8.32 16.21 4.04
N PRO A 105 -8.48 17.53 3.82
CA PRO A 105 -8.72 18.08 2.49
C PRO A 105 -7.67 17.64 1.47
N MET A 106 -8.07 17.65 0.19
CA MET A 106 -7.11 17.46 -0.90
C MET A 106 -5.99 18.52 -0.83
N GLY A 107 -4.77 18.12 -1.18
CA GLY A 107 -3.61 19.01 -1.14
C GLY A 107 -2.96 19.20 0.24
N MET A 108 -3.48 18.55 1.31
CA MET A 108 -2.87 18.57 2.65
C MET A 108 -1.69 17.61 2.83
N GLY A 109 -1.25 16.93 1.76
CA GLY A 109 -0.11 16.01 1.81
C GLY A 109 -0.41 14.70 2.54
N LYS A 110 -1.64 14.19 2.44
CA LYS A 110 -2.08 12.90 3.02
C LYS A 110 -1.18 11.75 2.56
N THR A 111 -0.78 11.76 1.30
CA THR A 111 0.09 10.74 0.72
C THR A 111 1.44 10.71 1.40
N GLU A 112 2.12 11.86 1.56
CA GLU A 112 3.41 11.94 2.25
C GLU A 112 3.26 11.61 3.74
N ALA A 113 2.15 12.01 4.37
CA ALA A 113 1.81 11.61 5.74
C ALA A 113 1.69 10.08 5.88
N ALA A 114 1.01 9.43 4.93
CA ALA A 114 0.80 7.99 4.90
C ALA A 114 2.10 7.21 4.70
N LEU A 115 2.96 7.67 3.78
CA LEU A 115 4.25 7.02 3.52
C LEU A 115 5.20 7.16 4.71
N ALA A 116 5.25 8.32 5.36
CA ALA A 116 6.03 8.52 6.59
C ALA A 116 5.51 7.66 7.74
N ALA A 117 4.18 7.60 7.94
CA ALA A 117 3.55 6.73 8.92
C ALA A 117 3.79 5.24 8.60
N ALA A 118 3.80 4.85 7.33
CA ALA A 118 4.09 3.48 6.91
C ALA A 118 5.53 3.07 7.22
N GLU A 119 6.52 3.97 7.11
CA GLU A 119 7.91 3.70 7.51
C GLU A 119 7.98 3.37 9.02
N VAL A 120 7.29 4.16 9.86
CA VAL A 120 7.19 3.90 11.31
C VAL A 120 6.51 2.56 11.59
N LEU A 121 5.32 2.34 11.02
CA LEU A 121 4.57 1.11 11.25
C LEU A 121 5.33 -0.12 10.74
N ALA A 122 6.08 0.00 9.65
CA ALA A 122 6.89 -1.08 9.13
C ALA A 122 8.08 -1.40 10.05
N HIS A 123 8.72 -0.38 10.63
CA HIS A 123 9.77 -0.56 11.62
C HIS A 123 9.26 -1.31 12.85
N ASP A 124 8.15 -0.84 13.43
CA ASP A 124 7.61 -1.39 14.68
C ASP A 124 7.00 -2.78 14.51
N SER A 125 6.41 -3.07 13.33
CA SER A 125 5.77 -4.36 13.03
C SER A 125 6.72 -5.42 12.48
N GLY A 126 7.89 -5.01 11.99
CA GLY A 126 8.75 -5.85 11.15
C GLY A 126 8.16 -6.12 9.76
N ALA A 127 7.25 -5.30 9.26
CA ALA A 127 6.79 -5.40 7.88
C ALA A 127 7.96 -5.17 6.91
N HIS A 128 7.97 -5.92 5.83
CA HIS A 128 9.02 -5.91 4.81
C HIS A 128 8.58 -5.17 3.53
N GLY A 129 7.59 -4.30 3.63
CA GLY A 129 7.23 -3.42 2.52
C GLY A 129 5.87 -2.75 2.68
N VAL A 130 5.41 -2.12 1.61
CA VAL A 130 4.17 -1.32 1.60
C VAL A 130 3.32 -1.66 0.38
N PHE A 131 2.02 -1.86 0.59
CA PHE A 131 1.03 -1.96 -0.48
C PHE A 131 0.23 -0.66 -0.54
N MET A 132 0.41 0.13 -1.59
CA MET A 132 -0.38 1.34 -1.88
C MET A 132 -1.54 0.97 -2.84
N ALA A 133 -2.76 0.98 -2.31
CA ALA A 133 -3.99 0.68 -3.03
C ALA A 133 -4.73 1.96 -3.42
N LEU A 134 -5.09 2.08 -4.70
CA LEU A 134 -5.71 3.26 -5.29
C LEU A 134 -7.04 2.97 -5.97
N PRO A 135 -7.96 3.95 -6.07
CA PRO A 135 -9.29 3.74 -6.65
C PRO A 135 -9.25 3.42 -8.14
N THR A 136 -8.30 3.99 -8.89
CA THR A 136 -8.26 3.87 -10.36
C THR A 136 -6.88 3.56 -10.89
N GLN A 137 -6.79 3.06 -12.12
CA GLN A 137 -5.51 2.80 -12.78
C GLN A 137 -4.71 4.09 -13.01
N ALA A 138 -5.37 5.17 -13.44
CA ALA A 138 -4.71 6.45 -13.69
C ALA A 138 -4.07 7.04 -12.42
N THR A 139 -4.76 6.95 -11.28
CA THR A 139 -4.17 7.38 -10.00
C THR A 139 -3.03 6.47 -9.57
N THR A 140 -3.11 5.17 -9.89
CA THR A 140 -2.04 4.20 -9.64
C THR A 140 -0.75 4.54 -10.40
N ASP A 141 -0.86 4.89 -11.69
CA ASP A 141 0.30 5.29 -12.51
C ASP A 141 0.99 6.55 -11.96
N ALA A 142 0.21 7.57 -11.59
CA ALA A 142 0.76 8.79 -10.99
C ALA A 142 1.41 8.54 -9.62
N MET A 143 0.83 7.63 -8.82
CA MET A 143 1.37 7.25 -7.52
C MET A 143 2.63 6.40 -7.62
N PHE A 144 2.80 5.61 -8.68
CA PHE A 144 3.99 4.80 -8.88
C PHE A 144 5.27 5.66 -8.87
N GLY A 145 5.30 6.74 -9.65
CA GLY A 145 6.46 7.64 -9.68
C GLY A 145 6.72 8.35 -8.34
N ARG A 146 5.67 8.62 -7.54
CA ARG A 146 5.82 9.19 -6.19
C ARG A 146 6.44 8.19 -5.22
N VAL A 147 5.94 6.95 -5.21
CA VAL A 147 6.49 5.87 -4.37
C VAL A 147 7.92 5.55 -4.78
N ARG A 148 8.23 5.50 -6.08
CA ARG A 148 9.59 5.31 -6.56
C ARG A 148 10.54 6.39 -6.03
N ARG A 149 10.20 7.69 -6.18
CA ARG A 149 11.04 8.79 -5.67
C ARG A 149 11.26 8.72 -4.16
N TRP A 150 10.27 8.23 -3.41
CA TRP A 150 10.41 7.97 -1.99
C TRP A 150 11.38 6.81 -1.70
N LEU A 151 11.25 5.69 -2.43
CA LEU A 151 12.15 4.54 -2.32
C LEU A 151 13.60 4.86 -2.70
N ASP A 152 13.82 5.71 -3.71
CA ASP A 152 15.15 6.16 -4.13
C ASP A 152 15.86 6.98 -3.02
N ARG A 153 15.13 7.45 -2.00
CA ARG A 153 15.65 8.19 -0.85
C ARG A 153 15.70 7.35 0.44
N LEU A 154 15.35 6.06 0.37
CA LEU A 154 15.55 5.12 1.47
C LEU A 154 17.01 4.64 1.48
N PRO A 155 17.56 4.32 2.67
CA PRO A 155 18.96 3.92 2.81
C PRO A 155 19.27 2.54 2.21
N THR A 156 18.26 1.74 1.91
CA THR A 156 18.38 0.38 1.37
C THR A 156 17.53 0.24 0.12
N GLY A 157 18.06 -0.39 -0.93
CA GLY A 157 17.26 -0.78 -2.09
C GLY A 157 16.12 -1.73 -1.72
N ALA A 158 15.07 -1.74 -2.55
CA ALA A 158 13.90 -2.59 -2.35
C ALA A 158 13.23 -2.95 -3.68
N THR A 159 12.47 -4.05 -3.69
CA THR A 159 11.68 -4.43 -4.86
C THR A 159 10.41 -3.61 -4.97
N LEU A 160 10.11 -3.10 -6.17
CA LEU A 160 8.90 -2.33 -6.47
C LEU A 160 8.15 -2.96 -7.64
N SER A 161 6.84 -3.14 -7.47
CA SER A 161 5.94 -3.63 -8.51
C SER A 161 4.72 -2.74 -8.71
N LEU A 162 4.26 -2.65 -9.95
CA LEU A 162 3.03 -2.00 -10.35
C LEU A 162 1.96 -3.06 -10.66
N ALA A 163 0.90 -3.10 -9.86
CA ALA A 163 -0.12 -4.15 -9.86
C ALA A 163 -1.49 -3.65 -10.31
N HIS A 164 -1.67 -3.49 -11.63
CA HIS A 164 -2.98 -3.29 -12.27
C HIS A 164 -3.03 -3.91 -13.67
N GLY A 165 -4.24 -4.07 -14.21
CA GLY A 165 -4.50 -4.79 -15.47
C GLY A 165 -3.77 -4.25 -16.71
N LYS A 166 -3.28 -3.00 -16.66
CA LYS A 166 -2.56 -2.31 -17.73
C LYS A 166 -1.13 -1.92 -17.35
N ALA A 167 -0.56 -2.46 -16.27
CA ALA A 167 0.79 -2.11 -15.80
C ALA A 167 1.88 -2.29 -16.87
N HIS A 168 1.68 -3.21 -17.83
CA HIS A 168 2.59 -3.41 -18.96
C HIS A 168 2.70 -2.20 -19.92
N LEU A 169 1.77 -1.24 -19.86
CA LEU A 169 1.76 -0.02 -20.67
C LEU A 169 2.41 1.18 -19.97
N ASN A 170 2.83 1.04 -18.71
CA ASN A 170 3.48 2.12 -17.99
C ASN A 170 4.98 2.15 -18.32
N ASP A 171 5.43 3.18 -19.03
CA ASP A 171 6.81 3.33 -19.49
C ASP A 171 7.83 3.40 -18.34
N GLU A 172 7.45 3.99 -17.21
CA GLU A 172 8.30 4.08 -16.03
C GLU A 172 8.54 2.69 -15.42
N TYR A 173 7.47 1.88 -15.34
CA TYR A 173 7.55 0.49 -14.89
C TYR A 173 8.29 -0.40 -15.89
N GLN A 174 8.08 -0.21 -17.20
CA GLN A 174 8.85 -0.92 -18.23
C GLN A 174 10.35 -0.53 -18.17
N GLY A 175 10.66 0.73 -17.88
CA GLY A 175 12.03 1.20 -17.64
C GLY A 175 12.65 0.52 -16.41
N LEU A 176 11.89 0.36 -15.32
CA LEU A 176 12.33 -0.36 -14.12
C LEU A 176 12.58 -1.85 -14.39
N ILE A 177 11.70 -2.48 -15.18
CA ILE A 177 11.83 -3.86 -15.65
C ILE A 177 13.09 -4.05 -16.49
N ARG A 178 13.40 -3.11 -17.40
CA ARG A 178 14.59 -3.17 -18.26
C ARG A 178 15.88 -2.92 -17.47
N SER A 179 15.85 -2.04 -16.48
CA SER A 179 17.00 -1.73 -15.62
C SER A 179 17.24 -2.73 -14.50
N GLY A 180 16.24 -3.52 -14.10
CA GLY A 180 16.33 -4.53 -13.04
C GLY A 180 17.30 -5.69 -13.28
N PHE A 181 18.03 -5.70 -14.41
CA PHE A 181 19.22 -6.55 -14.63
C PHE A 181 20.49 -5.99 -13.96
N PHE A 182 20.50 -4.72 -13.57
CA PHE A 182 21.60 -4.05 -12.89
C PHE A 182 21.11 -3.54 -11.53
N ALA A 183 21.03 -4.41 -10.53
CA ALA A 183 20.67 -4.00 -9.17
C ALA A 183 21.77 -3.12 -8.58
N THR A 184 21.46 -1.85 -8.28
CA THR A 184 22.27 -0.99 -7.42
C THR A 184 21.92 -1.22 -5.95
N GLU A 185 22.87 -0.99 -5.04
CA GLU A 185 22.68 -1.15 -3.58
C GLU A 185 21.56 -0.25 -2.99
N ALA A 186 21.15 0.79 -3.71
CA ALA A 186 20.05 1.68 -3.39
C ALA A 186 19.06 1.81 -4.56
N GLY A 187 17.78 2.05 -4.24
CA GLY A 187 16.70 2.30 -5.21
C GLY A 187 15.68 1.16 -5.40
N ALA A 188 14.66 1.43 -6.21
CA ALA A 188 13.61 0.47 -6.55
C ALA A 188 14.05 -0.52 -7.66
N VAL A 189 13.71 -1.81 -7.54
CA VAL A 189 14.01 -2.83 -8.57
C VAL A 189 12.79 -3.69 -8.90
N ALA A 190 12.55 -3.96 -10.19
CA ALA A 190 11.52 -4.91 -10.64
C ALA A 190 12.14 -6.29 -10.93
N HIS A 191 12.08 -7.21 -9.97
CA HIS A 191 12.66 -8.55 -10.09
C HIS A 191 11.91 -9.43 -11.10
N ASP A 192 12.62 -10.17 -11.94
CA ASP A 192 12.02 -10.96 -13.03
C ASP A 192 11.08 -12.07 -12.55
N TRP A 193 11.48 -12.85 -11.53
CA TRP A 193 10.60 -13.88 -10.97
C TRP A 193 9.30 -13.33 -10.39
N LEU A 194 9.30 -12.09 -9.90
CA LEU A 194 8.11 -11.44 -9.34
C LEU A 194 7.16 -10.91 -10.42
N ARG A 195 7.47 -11.08 -11.70
CA ARG A 195 6.61 -10.63 -12.79
C ARG A 195 5.34 -11.49 -12.93
N GLY A 196 4.32 -10.87 -13.48
CA GLY A 196 3.05 -11.52 -13.85
C GLY A 196 1.97 -11.45 -12.75
N ARG A 197 0.74 -11.77 -13.16
CA ARG A 197 -0.50 -11.49 -12.39
C ARG A 197 -0.57 -12.11 -10.99
N LYS A 198 0.14 -13.22 -10.75
CA LYS A 198 0.07 -13.96 -9.48
C LYS A 198 1.24 -13.65 -8.53
N LYS A 199 2.34 -13.11 -9.04
CA LYS A 199 3.59 -12.92 -8.31
C LYS A 199 3.91 -11.45 -8.03
N SER A 200 3.36 -10.53 -8.82
CA SER A 200 3.61 -9.09 -8.68
C SER A 200 3.24 -8.54 -7.29
N GLY A 201 2.17 -9.07 -6.68
CA GLY A 201 1.79 -8.71 -5.32
C GLY A 201 2.77 -9.15 -4.24
N LEU A 202 3.70 -10.06 -4.54
CA LEU A 202 4.70 -10.54 -3.58
C LEU A 202 5.93 -9.63 -3.49
N ALA A 203 6.10 -8.66 -4.39
CA ALA A 203 7.14 -7.64 -4.28
C ALA A 203 7.01 -6.86 -2.97
N GLU A 204 8.12 -6.37 -2.42
CA GLU A 204 8.14 -5.66 -1.14
C GLU A 204 7.23 -4.44 -1.19
N PHE A 205 7.42 -3.60 -2.21
CA PHE A 205 6.58 -2.45 -2.49
C PHE A 205 5.66 -2.74 -3.67
N VAL A 206 4.37 -2.46 -3.50
CA VAL A 206 3.35 -2.66 -4.52
C VAL A 206 2.49 -1.40 -4.62
N VAL A 207 2.37 -0.86 -5.82
CA VAL A 207 1.39 0.19 -6.14
C VAL A 207 0.35 -0.42 -7.05
N GLY A 208 -0.91 -0.45 -6.65
CA GLY A 208 -1.95 -1.16 -7.38
C GLY A 208 -3.35 -0.61 -7.16
N THR A 209 -4.32 -1.14 -7.90
CA THR A 209 -5.73 -0.80 -7.64
C THR A 209 -6.21 -1.46 -6.37
N ILE A 210 -7.21 -0.85 -5.73
CA ILE A 210 -7.86 -1.41 -4.55
C ILE A 210 -8.45 -2.81 -4.80
N ASP A 211 -8.84 -3.13 -6.04
CA ASP A 211 -9.31 -4.47 -6.39
C ASP A 211 -8.32 -5.56 -5.96
N GLN A 212 -7.00 -5.30 -6.07
CA GLN A 212 -5.97 -6.26 -5.64
C GLN A 212 -6.07 -6.60 -4.15
N VAL A 213 -6.44 -5.61 -3.33
CA VAL A 213 -6.69 -5.78 -1.90
C VAL A 213 -8.05 -6.44 -1.67
N LEU A 214 -9.11 -5.98 -2.34
CA LEU A 214 -10.47 -6.53 -2.17
C LEU A 214 -10.56 -8.00 -2.60
N PHE A 215 -9.76 -8.45 -3.56
CA PHE A 215 -9.68 -9.85 -3.97
C PHE A 215 -9.25 -10.79 -2.83
N ALA A 216 -8.58 -10.30 -1.78
CA ALA A 216 -8.27 -11.09 -0.59
C ALA A 216 -9.53 -11.39 0.26
N GLY A 217 -10.61 -10.63 0.09
CA GLY A 217 -11.90 -10.88 0.74
C GLY A 217 -12.82 -11.84 -0.03
N LEU A 218 -12.43 -12.27 -1.24
CA LEU A 218 -13.26 -13.09 -2.12
C LEU A 218 -12.94 -14.59 -2.05
N LYS A 219 -13.94 -15.42 -2.36
CA LYS A 219 -13.72 -16.84 -2.65
C LYS A 219 -13.18 -16.99 -4.07
N SER A 220 -11.86 -17.09 -4.20
CA SER A 220 -11.20 -17.23 -5.50
C SER A 220 -10.08 -18.26 -5.48
N ARG A 221 -9.77 -18.84 -6.65
CA ARG A 221 -8.54 -19.63 -6.82
C ARG A 221 -7.36 -18.72 -6.51
N HIS A 222 -6.38 -19.21 -5.75
CA HIS A 222 -5.17 -18.41 -5.53
C HIS A 222 -5.23 -17.54 -4.27
N VAL A 223 -6.36 -17.48 -3.55
CA VAL A 223 -6.62 -16.42 -2.55
C VAL A 223 -5.55 -16.36 -1.46
N MET A 224 -5.00 -17.51 -1.06
CA MET A 224 -3.88 -17.63 -0.13
C MET A 224 -2.65 -16.80 -0.55
N LEU A 225 -2.32 -16.74 -1.84
CA LEU A 225 -1.22 -15.90 -2.34
C LEU A 225 -1.51 -14.41 -2.20
N ARG A 226 -2.78 -14.00 -2.29
CA ARG A 226 -3.20 -12.61 -2.06
C ARG A 226 -3.12 -12.24 -0.59
N HIS A 227 -3.45 -13.17 0.31
CA HIS A 227 -3.20 -12.97 1.74
C HIS A 227 -1.70 -12.85 2.04
N LEU A 228 -0.87 -13.69 1.44
CA LEU A 228 0.60 -13.61 1.59
C LEU A 228 1.15 -12.27 1.07
N ALA A 229 0.63 -11.77 -0.05
CA ALA A 229 0.97 -10.47 -0.61
C ALA A 229 0.68 -9.28 0.33
N LEU A 230 -0.22 -9.44 1.32
CA LEU A 230 -0.59 -8.38 2.26
C LEU A 230 0.00 -8.60 3.66
N ALA A 231 0.16 -9.85 4.10
CA ALA A 231 0.44 -10.21 5.49
C ALA A 231 1.75 -9.66 6.06
N GLY A 232 2.75 -9.38 5.23
CA GLY A 232 4.04 -8.83 5.66
C GLY A 232 4.26 -7.38 5.26
N LYS A 233 3.21 -6.63 4.95
CA LYS A 233 3.29 -5.24 4.48
C LYS A 233 2.50 -4.30 5.36
N VAL A 234 2.80 -3.01 5.28
CA VAL A 234 1.84 -1.97 5.67
C VAL A 234 0.91 -1.73 4.48
N VAL A 235 -0.41 -1.77 4.70
CA VAL A 235 -1.40 -1.57 3.63
C VAL A 235 -1.94 -0.15 3.70
N VAL A 236 -1.69 0.65 2.67
CA VAL A 236 -2.23 2.01 2.52
C VAL A 236 -3.34 1.98 1.49
N ILE A 237 -4.52 2.49 1.83
CA ILE A 237 -5.68 2.53 0.94
C ILE A 237 -6.11 3.99 0.75
N ASP A 238 -6.03 4.47 -0.49
CA ASP A 238 -6.29 5.87 -0.83
C ASP A 238 -7.73 6.13 -1.25
N GLU A 239 -8.25 7.31 -0.92
CA GLU A 239 -9.58 7.79 -1.33
C GLU A 239 -10.74 6.87 -0.91
N VAL A 240 -10.77 6.45 0.37
CA VAL A 240 -11.75 5.47 0.87
C VAL A 240 -13.21 5.94 0.79
N HIS A 241 -13.45 7.25 0.70
CA HIS A 241 -14.78 7.82 0.49
C HIS A 241 -15.38 7.50 -0.87
N ALA A 242 -14.55 7.28 -1.90
CA ALA A 242 -15.01 7.05 -3.26
C ALA A 242 -15.67 5.67 -3.46
N TYR A 243 -15.60 4.77 -2.47
CA TYR A 243 -16.14 3.43 -2.61
C TYR A 243 -17.62 3.35 -2.26
N ASP A 244 -18.38 2.71 -3.13
CA ASP A 244 -19.80 2.40 -2.98
C ASP A 244 -20.09 1.44 -1.80
N VAL A 245 -21.38 1.21 -1.58
CA VAL A 245 -21.91 0.32 -0.53
C VAL A 245 -21.45 -1.14 -0.71
N TYR A 246 -21.26 -1.60 -1.95
CA TYR A 246 -20.87 -2.97 -2.25
C TYR A 246 -19.39 -3.22 -1.91
N MET A 247 -18.49 -2.36 -2.38
CA MET A 247 -17.07 -2.37 -2.06
C MET A 247 -16.81 -2.24 -0.56
N SER A 248 -17.65 -1.48 0.15
CA SER A 248 -17.54 -1.31 1.60
C SER A 248 -17.60 -2.65 2.37
N ARG A 249 -18.44 -3.60 1.95
CA ARG A 249 -18.52 -4.93 2.58
C ARG A 249 -17.28 -5.78 2.37
N TYR A 250 -16.68 -5.70 1.18
CA TYR A 250 -15.42 -6.39 0.91
C TYR A 250 -14.27 -5.77 1.68
N LEU A 251 -14.24 -4.45 1.78
CA LEU A 251 -13.23 -3.75 2.56
C LEU A 251 -13.33 -4.13 4.05
N GLU A 252 -14.54 -4.12 4.64
CA GLU A 252 -14.77 -4.60 6.01
C GLU A 252 -14.24 -6.05 6.18
N ARG A 253 -14.55 -6.95 5.24
CA ARG A 253 -14.06 -8.35 5.29
C ARG A 253 -12.54 -8.43 5.20
N VAL A 254 -11.91 -7.65 4.33
CA VAL A 254 -10.45 -7.62 4.20
C VAL A 254 -9.81 -7.06 5.48
N LEU A 255 -10.36 -5.99 6.05
CA LEU A 255 -9.88 -5.42 7.31
C LEU A 255 -9.93 -6.43 8.46
N GLN A 256 -10.96 -7.28 8.53
CA GLN A 256 -11.01 -8.39 9.49
C GLN A 256 -9.84 -9.37 9.33
N TRP A 257 -9.49 -9.71 8.08
CA TRP A 257 -8.33 -10.56 7.80
C TRP A 257 -7.02 -9.87 8.14
N LEU A 258 -6.85 -8.59 7.78
CA LEU A 258 -5.66 -7.81 8.09
C LEU A 258 -5.47 -7.65 9.61
N GLY A 259 -6.56 -7.39 10.35
CA GLY A 259 -6.57 -7.36 11.81
C GLY A 259 -6.19 -8.72 12.43
N ALA A 260 -6.71 -9.82 11.88
CA ALA A 260 -6.33 -11.17 12.32
C ALA A 260 -4.84 -11.49 12.09
N TYR A 261 -4.23 -10.93 11.04
CA TYR A 261 -2.80 -11.02 10.78
C TYR A 261 -1.97 -9.95 11.50
N ARG A 262 -2.61 -8.99 12.19
CA ARG A 262 -1.99 -7.80 12.78
C ARG A 262 -1.23 -6.92 11.76
N VAL A 263 -1.65 -6.94 10.51
CA VAL A 263 -1.10 -6.09 9.45
C VAL A 263 -1.44 -4.63 9.74
N PRO A 264 -0.47 -3.70 9.79
CA PRO A 264 -0.78 -2.27 9.92
C PRO A 264 -1.48 -1.74 8.68
N VAL A 265 -2.53 -0.94 8.87
CA VAL A 265 -3.33 -0.38 7.77
C VAL A 265 -3.51 1.12 7.94
N ILE A 266 -3.37 1.87 6.86
CA ILE A 266 -3.62 3.32 6.79
C ILE A 266 -4.70 3.56 5.72
N LEU A 267 -5.79 4.22 6.10
CA LEU A 267 -6.85 4.65 5.19
C LEU A 267 -6.76 6.16 5.00
N LEU A 268 -6.78 6.61 3.75
CA LEU A 268 -6.82 8.03 3.41
C LEU A 268 -8.21 8.39 2.91
N SER A 269 -8.74 9.51 3.40
CA SER A 269 -9.99 10.04 2.89
C SER A 269 -9.98 11.57 2.86
N ALA A 270 -10.75 12.16 1.94
CA ALA A 270 -11.05 13.58 2.00
C ALA A 270 -11.97 13.86 3.19
N THR A 271 -13.05 13.09 3.31
CA THR A 271 -14.00 13.11 4.42
C THR A 271 -14.54 11.70 4.64
N LEU A 272 -15.00 11.35 5.83
CA LEU A 272 -15.65 10.07 6.08
C LEU A 272 -16.84 10.23 7.03
N PRO A 273 -18.03 9.69 6.71
CA PRO A 273 -19.13 9.67 7.67
C PRO A 273 -18.77 8.89 8.93
N ASP A 274 -19.24 9.34 10.10
CA ASP A 274 -18.95 8.72 11.40
C ASP A 274 -19.25 7.22 11.42
N GLU A 275 -20.43 6.82 10.97
CA GLU A 275 -20.82 5.41 10.91
C GLU A 275 -19.87 4.56 10.07
N ARG A 276 -19.29 5.14 9.01
CA ARG A 276 -18.33 4.45 8.15
C ARG A 276 -16.97 4.36 8.82
N ARG A 277 -16.50 5.43 9.45
CA ARG A 277 -15.27 5.46 10.27
C ARG A 277 -15.32 4.39 11.37
N ILE A 278 -16.42 4.35 12.12
CA ILE A 278 -16.65 3.40 13.21
C ILE A 278 -16.63 1.97 12.68
N ARG A 279 -17.38 1.67 11.60
CA ARG A 279 -17.41 0.33 11.00
C ARG A 279 -16.05 -0.14 10.53
N LEU A 280 -15.24 0.73 9.92
CA LEU A 280 -13.90 0.35 9.45
C LEU A 280 -12.96 0.04 10.62
N LEU A 281 -12.96 0.86 11.66
CA LEU A 281 -12.17 0.63 12.88
C LEU A 281 -12.59 -0.67 13.59
N GLN A 282 -13.89 -0.90 13.74
CA GLN A 282 -14.44 -2.13 14.32
C GLN A 282 -14.19 -3.37 13.45
N ALA A 283 -14.21 -3.24 12.12
CA ALA A 283 -13.91 -4.34 11.22
C ALA A 283 -12.45 -4.81 11.38
N TYR A 284 -11.52 -3.90 11.66
CA TYR A 284 -10.13 -4.24 11.90
C TYR A 284 -9.91 -4.88 13.29
N ASP A 285 -10.37 -4.24 14.37
CA ASP A 285 -10.29 -4.78 15.73
C ASP A 285 -11.63 -4.65 16.47
N PRO A 286 -12.48 -5.69 16.43
CA PRO A 286 -13.83 -5.63 17.01
C PRO A 286 -13.84 -5.54 18.54
N ARG A 287 -12.68 -5.72 19.19
CA ARG A 287 -12.56 -5.65 20.65
C ARG A 287 -12.31 -4.24 21.17
N ARG A 288 -11.89 -3.30 20.31
CA ARG A 288 -11.61 -1.93 20.73
C ARG A 288 -12.85 -1.06 20.61
N GLN A 289 -13.09 -0.25 21.63
CA GLN A 289 -14.09 0.79 21.59
C GLN A 289 -13.66 1.89 20.62
N VAL A 290 -14.63 2.41 19.87
CA VAL A 290 -14.44 3.50 18.92
C VAL A 290 -15.34 4.65 19.36
N PRO A 291 -14.84 5.89 19.47
CA PRO A 291 -15.67 7.04 19.79
C PRO A 291 -16.77 7.26 18.74
N GLU A 292 -18.02 7.37 19.22
CA GLU A 292 -19.21 7.52 18.37
C GLU A 292 -19.28 8.89 17.69
N GLN A 293 -18.80 9.94 18.35
CA GLN A 293 -18.82 11.30 17.80
C GLN A 293 -17.60 11.59 16.93
N HIS A 294 -17.80 12.37 15.86
CA HIS A 294 -16.69 12.86 15.04
C HIS A 294 -15.75 13.72 15.90
N PRO A 295 -14.44 13.47 15.88
CA PRO A 295 -13.49 14.21 16.71
C PRO A 295 -13.32 15.67 16.28
N GLY A 296 -13.64 15.98 15.02
CA GLY A 296 -13.45 17.27 14.36
C GLY A 296 -12.76 17.05 13.01
N TYR A 297 -12.54 18.11 12.22
CA TYR A 297 -11.97 17.98 10.88
C TYR A 297 -10.95 19.08 10.60
N PRO A 298 -9.78 18.78 9.99
CA PRO A 298 -9.17 17.48 9.73
C PRO A 298 -8.93 16.64 10.99
N ALA A 299 -8.87 15.31 10.83
CA ALA A 299 -8.58 14.41 11.94
C ALA A 299 -7.81 13.16 11.54
N ILE A 300 -7.13 12.59 12.52
CA ILE A 300 -6.54 11.26 12.46
C ILE A 300 -7.16 10.42 13.57
N SER A 301 -7.80 9.31 13.18
CA SER A 301 -8.34 8.30 14.09
C SER A 301 -7.53 7.02 13.97
N ALA A 302 -7.24 6.35 15.08
CA ALA A 302 -6.55 5.07 15.03
C ALA A 302 -7.07 4.08 16.08
N THR A 303 -6.88 2.80 15.79
CA THR A 303 -7.36 1.69 16.64
C THR A 303 -6.76 1.80 18.04
N GLY A 304 -7.61 2.06 19.04
CA GLY A 304 -7.25 2.27 20.46
C GLY A 304 -6.27 3.41 20.71
N GLN A 305 -6.37 4.46 19.92
CA GLN A 305 -5.78 5.76 20.20
C GLN A 305 -6.89 6.80 20.29
N THR A 306 -6.69 7.84 21.10
CA THR A 306 -7.59 8.99 21.10
C THR A 306 -7.45 9.72 19.76
N PRO A 307 -8.54 10.01 19.03
CA PRO A 307 -8.46 10.75 17.79
C PRO A 307 -7.83 12.13 17.99
N ARG A 308 -7.09 12.61 17.00
CA ARG A 308 -6.45 13.93 17.01
C ARG A 308 -7.02 14.78 15.90
N THR A 309 -7.30 16.04 16.22
CA THR A 309 -7.73 17.04 15.25
C THR A 309 -6.60 18.00 14.93
N PHE A 310 -6.70 18.62 13.75
CA PHE A 310 -5.72 19.55 13.23
C PHE A 310 -6.43 20.80 12.71
N PRO A 311 -5.76 21.97 12.72
CA PRO A 311 -6.34 23.18 12.15
C PRO A 311 -6.50 23.04 10.64
N LEU A 312 -7.61 23.56 10.12
CA LEU A 312 -7.76 23.80 8.69
C LEU A 312 -6.84 24.96 8.28
N PRO A 313 -6.11 24.85 7.16
CA PRO A 313 -5.47 26.02 6.58
C PRO A 313 -6.54 27.08 6.29
N ASP A 314 -6.27 28.34 6.62
CA ASP A 314 -7.16 29.46 6.33
C ASP A 314 -7.14 29.76 4.83
N ARG A 315 -7.84 28.93 4.06
CA ARG A 315 -7.96 29.04 2.61
C ARG A 315 -9.42 29.28 2.28
N ARG A 316 -9.80 30.56 2.24
CA ARG A 316 -11.14 30.99 1.86
C ARG A 316 -11.27 30.89 0.35
N VAL A 317 -12.27 30.14 -0.11
CA VAL A 317 -12.69 30.15 -1.51
C VAL A 317 -14.04 30.85 -1.54
N SER A 318 -14.13 31.95 -2.27
CA SER A 318 -15.41 32.60 -2.54
C SER A 318 -16.16 31.76 -3.56
N VAL A 319 -17.27 31.15 -3.13
CA VAL A 319 -18.17 30.40 -4.01
C VAL A 319 -19.37 31.28 -4.32
N ALA A 320 -19.57 31.61 -5.60
CA ALA A 320 -20.80 32.21 -6.07
C ALA A 320 -21.80 31.08 -6.42
N LEU A 321 -23.04 31.22 -5.96
CA LEU A 321 -24.12 30.28 -6.26
C LEU A 321 -25.16 31.02 -7.11
N ASP A 322 -25.21 30.69 -8.40
CA ASP A 322 -26.26 31.16 -9.30
C ASP A 322 -27.35 30.10 -9.41
N ARG A 323 -28.62 30.52 -9.38
CA ARG A 323 -29.76 29.66 -9.65
C ARG A 323 -30.11 29.76 -11.13
N LEU A 324 -30.24 28.61 -11.78
CA LEU A 324 -30.63 28.49 -13.17
C LEU A 324 -31.91 27.65 -13.24
N ASP A 325 -32.77 27.97 -14.20
CA ASP A 325 -33.91 27.12 -14.53
C ASP A 325 -33.41 25.79 -15.14
N ASP A 326 -34.16 24.71 -14.92
CA ASP A 326 -33.80 23.35 -15.36
C ASP A 326 -34.09 23.14 -16.86
N ASP A 327 -33.56 24.05 -17.68
CA ASP A 327 -33.65 23.99 -19.14
C ASP A 327 -32.26 23.95 -19.79
N LEU A 328 -32.17 23.15 -20.85
CA LEU A 328 -30.91 22.81 -21.50
C LEU A 328 -30.27 24.01 -22.22
N GLU A 329 -31.08 24.97 -22.67
CA GLU A 329 -30.60 26.16 -23.38
C GLU A 329 -29.96 27.17 -22.42
N THR A 330 -30.58 27.40 -21.26
CA THR A 330 -30.06 28.23 -20.17
C THR A 330 -28.75 27.67 -19.62
N LEU A 331 -28.68 26.35 -19.41
CA LEU A 331 -27.43 25.71 -18.99
C LEU A 331 -26.32 25.88 -20.04
N ALA A 332 -26.63 25.66 -21.32
CA ALA A 332 -25.66 25.81 -22.40
C ALA A 332 -25.17 27.26 -22.56
N ALA A 333 -26.06 28.25 -22.43
CA ALA A 333 -25.71 29.67 -22.49
C ALA A 333 -24.84 30.09 -21.30
N TYR A 334 -25.19 29.63 -20.10
CA TYR A 334 -24.44 29.91 -18.87
C TYR A 334 -23.02 29.34 -18.94
N LEU A 335 -22.89 28.04 -19.28
CA LEU A 335 -21.59 27.37 -19.42
C LEU A 335 -20.73 28.01 -20.51
N ARG A 336 -21.30 28.38 -21.67
CA ARG A 336 -20.56 29.09 -22.73
C ARG A 336 -20.02 30.44 -22.28
N THR A 337 -20.72 31.11 -21.36
CA THR A 337 -20.30 32.41 -20.84
C THR A 337 -19.21 32.25 -19.80
N HIS A 338 -19.31 31.24 -18.94
CA HIS A 338 -18.47 31.10 -17.75
C HIS A 338 -17.27 30.15 -17.94
N LEU A 339 -17.27 29.30 -18.97
CA LEU A 339 -16.15 28.43 -19.34
C LEU A 339 -15.38 28.94 -20.57
N ARG A 340 -15.60 30.20 -20.98
CA ARG A 340 -15.02 30.78 -22.19
C ARG A 340 -13.49 30.89 -22.14
N ASP A 341 -12.93 30.98 -20.93
CA ASP A 341 -11.50 31.22 -20.68
C ASP A 341 -10.77 30.03 -20.04
N GLY A 342 -11.42 28.87 -19.89
CA GLY A 342 -10.83 27.63 -19.35
C GLY A 342 -11.17 27.36 -17.89
#